data_AF-A0A914PWP2-F1
#
_entry.id   AF-A0A914PWP2-F1
#
_cell.length_a   1.000
_cell.length_b   1.000
_cell.length_c   1.000
_cell.angle_alpha   90.00
_cell.angle_beta   90.00
_cell.angle_gamma   90.00
#
_symmetry.space_group_name_H-M   'P 1'
#
loop_
_entity.id
_entity.type
_entity.pdbx_description
1 polymer ?
#
loop_
_entity_poly.entity_id
_entity_poly.type
_entity_poly.pdbx_seq_one_letter_code
_entity_poly.pdbx_strand_id
1 'polypeptide(L)'
;MCVVSKKFVSKDFIPKKDVQQDIFLKKNPNYDGRGILIAVIDSAIDVNLPGLQKTSTGLPKIIDCFDFTGDGDVDTSKVKTIGKDGCLTGLSGRKMRIPKSWKNPSESKKAWKKIEIKTYPELLSKDLAIDCIVWNNGEKWQACLISAESFKNLENIKILSNFRDEHEYCFLPYEISCCVTIQNNGSLLNLFIPFNNHGSCVAQVAARHFPDEPEKDGLAPGAQIVSMNVFNKLTTFSKAETSFEKALSKCIELGVDIINFSVGAGVFCEK
;
A
#
# COMPACT_ATOMS: atom_id res chain seq x y z
N MET A 1 -15.01 -11.61 1.10
CA MET A 1 -14.17 -12.68 1.67
C MET A 1 -13.29 -13.21 0.54
N CYS A 2 -12.09 -12.65 0.38
CA CYS A 2 -11.17 -13.11 -0.67
C CYS A 2 -10.43 -14.33 -0.10
N VAL A 3 -11.00 -15.51 -0.28
CA VAL A 3 -10.25 -16.75 -0.10
C VAL A 3 -9.25 -16.77 -1.24
N VAL A 4 -7.98 -16.49 -0.94
CA VAL A 4 -6.89 -16.77 -1.87
C VAL A 4 -6.91 -18.28 -2.10
N SER A 5 -7.57 -18.69 -3.18
CA SER A 5 -7.53 -20.05 -3.68
C SER A 5 -6.06 -20.43 -3.87
N LYS A 6 -5.58 -21.38 -3.07
CA LYS A 6 -4.22 -21.97 -3.15
C LYS A 6 -3.94 -22.72 -4.48
N LYS A 7 -4.69 -22.46 -5.55
CA LYS A 7 -4.55 -23.09 -6.88
C LYS A 7 -4.82 -22.11 -8.05
N PHE A 8 -4.22 -20.93 -8.03
CA PHE A 8 -4.10 -20.08 -9.23
C PHE A 8 -2.62 -19.84 -9.56
N VAL A 9 -1.97 -20.86 -10.09
CA VAL A 9 -0.68 -20.72 -10.80
C VAL A 9 -0.85 -21.43 -12.14
N SER A 10 -1.56 -20.82 -13.09
CA SER A 10 -1.46 -21.26 -14.48
C SER A 10 -0.18 -20.67 -15.06
N LYS A 11 0.60 -21.51 -15.73
CA LYS A 11 1.91 -21.16 -16.32
C LYS A 11 1.82 -20.05 -17.39
N ASP A 12 0.64 -19.74 -17.90
CA ASP A 12 0.45 -18.85 -19.06
C ASP A 12 -0.59 -17.76 -18.79
N PHE A 13 -0.31 -16.83 -17.87
CA PHE A 13 -1.18 -15.66 -17.64
C PHE A 13 -1.06 -14.60 -18.75
N ILE A 14 -0.01 -14.68 -19.58
CA ILE A 14 0.33 -13.68 -20.60
C ILE A 14 0.75 -14.45 -21.87
N PRO A 15 0.15 -14.17 -23.05
CA PRO A 15 0.52 -14.83 -24.31
C PRO A 15 1.86 -14.29 -24.86
N LYS A 16 2.95 -14.40 -24.08
CA LYS A 16 4.28 -13.84 -24.38
C LYS A 16 4.84 -14.30 -25.73
N LYS A 17 4.55 -15.55 -26.10
CA LYS A 17 4.96 -16.13 -27.38
C LYS A 17 4.22 -15.47 -28.55
N ASP A 18 2.91 -15.23 -28.39
CA ASP A 18 2.09 -14.64 -29.45
C ASP A 18 2.48 -13.17 -29.69
N VAL A 19 2.86 -12.46 -28.63
CA VAL A 19 3.42 -11.09 -28.73
C VAL A 19 4.93 -11.05 -28.95
N GLN A 20 5.58 -12.21 -29.17
CA GLN A 20 7.01 -12.37 -29.46
C GLN A 20 7.98 -11.73 -28.46
N GLN A 21 7.54 -11.56 -27.20
CA GLN A 21 8.34 -10.90 -26.16
C GLN A 21 9.61 -11.70 -25.82
N ASP A 22 9.53 -13.02 -25.85
CA ASP A 22 10.69 -13.88 -25.59
C ASP A 22 11.77 -13.75 -26.68
N ILE A 23 11.36 -13.64 -27.95
CA ILE A 23 12.26 -13.42 -29.08
C ILE A 23 12.93 -12.05 -28.95
N PHE A 24 12.16 -11.02 -28.57
CA PHE A 24 12.67 -9.67 -28.37
C PHE A 24 13.74 -9.61 -27.28
N LEU A 25 13.47 -10.20 -26.10
CA LEU A 25 14.42 -10.20 -24.98
C LEU A 25 15.65 -11.07 -25.25
N LYS A 26 15.52 -12.19 -25.98
CA LYS A 26 16.69 -12.98 -26.42
C LYS A 26 17.64 -12.16 -27.28
N LYS A 27 17.10 -11.29 -28.15
CA LYS A 27 17.91 -10.39 -29.01
C LYS A 27 18.41 -9.15 -28.26
N ASN A 28 17.65 -8.69 -27.27
CA ASN A 28 17.95 -7.48 -26.50
C ASN A 28 17.88 -7.76 -24.98
N PRO A 29 18.86 -8.50 -24.41
CA PRO A 29 18.76 -9.00 -23.02
C PRO A 29 18.65 -7.90 -21.96
N ASN A 30 19.08 -6.68 -22.28
CA ASN A 30 19.04 -5.54 -21.37
C ASN A 30 17.78 -4.66 -21.52
N TYR A 31 16.83 -5.05 -22.38
CA TYR A 31 15.65 -4.26 -22.73
C TYR A 31 14.41 -4.84 -22.03
N ASP A 32 14.58 -5.17 -20.75
CA ASP A 32 13.58 -5.80 -19.87
C ASP A 32 12.78 -4.78 -19.06
N GLY A 33 12.89 -3.48 -19.40
CA GLY A 33 12.25 -2.38 -18.69
C GLY A 33 13.09 -1.77 -17.56
N ARG A 34 14.35 -2.16 -17.39
CA ARG A 34 15.25 -1.48 -16.44
C ARG A 34 15.30 0.04 -16.69
N GLY A 35 15.23 0.81 -15.61
CA GLY A 35 15.20 2.27 -15.68
C GLY A 35 13.85 2.87 -16.09
N ILE A 36 12.82 2.05 -16.28
CA ILE A 36 11.45 2.50 -16.59
C ILE A 36 10.60 2.47 -15.32
N LEU A 37 9.88 3.56 -15.08
CA LEU A 37 8.88 3.70 -14.04
C LEU A 37 7.47 3.61 -14.62
N ILE A 38 6.68 2.65 -14.13
CA ILE A 38 5.28 2.44 -14.52
C ILE A 38 4.37 2.93 -13.39
N ALA A 39 3.42 3.80 -13.69
CA ALA A 39 2.29 4.05 -12.80
C ALA A 39 1.15 3.09 -13.12
N VAL A 40 0.70 2.36 -12.10
CA VAL A 40 -0.53 1.56 -12.17
C VAL A 40 -1.62 2.34 -11.45
N ILE A 41 -2.48 2.98 -12.24
CA ILE A 41 -3.64 3.72 -11.73
C ILE A 41 -4.84 2.76 -11.71
N ASP A 42 -5.17 2.23 -10.54
CA ASP A 42 -6.14 1.15 -10.40
C ASP A 42 -6.70 1.08 -8.95
N SER A 43 -6.98 -0.14 -8.46
CA SER A 43 -7.64 -0.51 -7.21
C SER A 43 -6.68 -0.85 -6.07
N ALA A 44 -5.50 -0.20 -6.08
CA ALA A 44 -4.30 -0.55 -5.31
C ALA A 44 -3.67 -1.90 -5.71
N ILE A 45 -2.39 -2.04 -5.36
CA ILE A 45 -1.59 -3.25 -5.53
C ILE A 45 -1.30 -3.82 -4.14
N ASP A 46 -1.43 -5.14 -4.02
CA ASP A 46 -0.96 -5.88 -2.86
C ASP A 46 0.58 -5.95 -2.88
N VAL A 47 1.21 -5.21 -1.96
CA VAL A 47 2.67 -5.10 -1.83
C VAL A 47 3.35 -6.38 -1.36
N ASN A 48 2.59 -7.35 -0.83
CA ASN A 48 3.12 -8.63 -0.33
C ASN A 48 3.31 -9.67 -1.45
N LEU A 49 2.93 -9.37 -2.70
CA LEU A 49 2.97 -10.36 -3.78
C LEU A 49 4.40 -10.79 -4.11
N PRO A 50 4.73 -12.10 -4.14
CA PRO A 50 6.10 -12.58 -4.32
C PRO A 50 6.78 -12.09 -5.61
N GLY A 51 6.02 -12.01 -6.71
CA GLY A 51 6.53 -11.51 -7.99
C GLY A 51 6.68 -9.98 -8.05
N LEU A 52 6.23 -9.25 -7.03
CA LEU A 52 6.27 -7.79 -6.97
C LEU A 52 7.25 -7.27 -5.91
N GLN A 53 8.26 -8.07 -5.55
CA GLN A 53 9.25 -7.69 -4.53
C GLN A 53 10.44 -6.94 -5.14
N LYS A 54 11.05 -7.52 -6.18
CA LYS A 54 12.27 -6.99 -6.81
C LYS A 54 12.18 -6.95 -8.33
N THR A 55 12.93 -6.05 -8.94
CA THR A 55 13.17 -6.05 -10.39
C THR A 55 14.21 -7.11 -10.76
N SER A 56 14.39 -7.36 -12.06
CA SER A 56 15.47 -8.21 -12.60
C SER A 56 16.88 -7.73 -12.26
N THR A 57 17.02 -6.48 -11.78
CA THR A 57 18.28 -5.88 -11.34
C THR A 57 18.40 -5.80 -9.81
N GLY A 58 17.44 -6.35 -9.08
CA GLY A 58 17.46 -6.43 -7.62
C GLY A 58 16.93 -5.18 -6.89
N LEU A 59 16.48 -4.16 -7.62
CA LEU A 59 15.86 -2.96 -7.05
C LEU A 59 14.45 -3.26 -6.50
N PRO A 60 13.93 -2.48 -5.55
CA PRO A 60 12.53 -2.58 -5.14
C PRO A 60 11.59 -2.43 -6.33
N LYS A 61 10.65 -3.38 -6.47
CA LYS A 61 9.71 -3.38 -7.60
C LYS A 61 8.65 -2.31 -7.46
N ILE A 62 7.98 -2.24 -6.31
CA ILE A 62 7.01 -1.19 -5.98
C ILE A 62 7.76 -0.15 -5.15
N ILE A 63 7.90 1.07 -5.66
CA ILE A 63 8.68 2.13 -4.99
C ILE A 63 7.83 3.07 -4.15
N ASP A 64 6.52 3.13 -4.41
CA ASP A 64 5.59 3.94 -3.63
C ASP A 64 4.13 3.55 -3.85
N CYS A 65 3.28 3.96 -2.91
CA CYS A 65 1.85 3.70 -2.92
C CYS A 65 1.08 4.98 -2.55
N PHE A 66 0.12 5.36 -3.39
CA PHE A 66 -0.71 6.55 -3.20
C PHE A 66 -2.18 6.18 -3.22
N ASP A 67 -2.92 6.55 -2.17
CA ASP A 67 -4.37 6.48 -2.18
C ASP A 67 -4.97 7.88 -2.43
N PHE A 68 -5.65 8.03 -3.57
CA PHE A 68 -6.32 9.27 -3.94
C PHE A 68 -7.81 9.28 -3.59
N THR A 69 -8.33 8.16 -3.07
CA THR A 69 -9.73 8.04 -2.67
C THR A 69 -10.01 8.72 -1.33
N GLY A 70 -9.00 8.77 -0.46
CA GLY A 70 -9.12 9.26 0.92
C GLY A 70 -9.73 8.24 1.89
N ASP A 71 -10.01 7.02 1.44
CA ASP A 71 -10.59 5.97 2.28
C ASP A 71 -9.60 5.47 3.36
N GLY A 72 -8.31 5.52 3.05
CA GLY A 72 -7.24 5.20 3.98
C GLY A 72 -6.87 6.34 4.94
N ASP A 73 -7.47 7.53 4.81
CA ASP A 73 -7.06 8.71 5.58
C ASP A 73 -7.53 8.66 7.03
N VAL A 74 -6.56 8.70 7.93
CA VAL A 74 -6.75 8.77 9.37
C VAL A 74 -6.26 10.12 9.85
N ASP A 75 -7.17 10.95 10.36
CA ASP A 75 -6.82 12.23 10.97
C ASP A 75 -6.05 11.98 12.26
N THR A 76 -4.75 12.24 12.18
CA THR A 76 -3.85 12.03 13.29
C THR A 76 -3.59 13.30 14.08
N SER A 77 -4.25 14.42 13.82
CA SER A 77 -3.99 15.74 14.44
C SER A 77 -4.11 15.80 15.97
N LYS A 78 -4.97 14.99 16.59
CA LYS A 78 -5.21 15.01 18.04
C LYS A 78 -4.08 14.32 18.83
N VAL A 79 -3.73 14.86 20.00
CA VAL A 79 -2.63 14.37 20.86
C VAL A 79 -3.21 13.83 22.17
N LYS A 80 -2.78 12.64 22.65
CA LYS A 80 -3.00 12.21 24.04
C LYS A 80 -1.70 11.72 24.66
N THR A 81 -1.53 12.09 25.91
CA THR A 81 -0.45 11.61 26.76
C THR A 81 -0.74 10.24 27.32
N ILE A 82 0.31 9.44 27.49
CA ILE A 82 0.28 8.19 28.25
C ILE A 82 -0.15 8.50 29.69
N GLY A 83 -1.01 7.66 30.26
CA GLY A 83 -1.41 7.75 31.66
C GLY A 83 -0.22 7.56 32.60
N LYS A 84 -0.38 7.97 33.86
CA LYS A 84 0.66 7.77 34.90
C LYS A 84 1.01 6.29 35.12
N ASP A 85 0.11 5.39 34.72
CA ASP A 85 0.26 3.94 34.78
C ASP A 85 1.05 3.35 33.58
N GLY A 86 1.52 4.19 32.66
CA GLY A 86 2.21 3.77 31.44
C GLY A 86 1.28 3.23 30.36
N CYS A 87 -0.03 3.44 30.49
CA CYS A 87 -1.03 2.92 29.55
C CYS A 87 -1.67 4.03 28.70
N LEU A 88 -2.08 3.65 27.49
CA LEU A 88 -2.85 4.45 26.54
C LEU A 88 -4.17 3.77 26.24
N THR A 89 -5.28 4.50 26.26
CA THR A 89 -6.59 3.97 25.84
C THR A 89 -6.90 4.37 24.40
N GLY A 90 -6.99 3.35 23.53
CA GLY A 90 -7.39 3.46 22.13
C GLY A 90 -8.86 3.84 21.97
N LEU A 91 -9.30 4.06 20.73
CA LEU A 91 -10.72 4.36 20.44
C LEU A 91 -11.59 3.12 20.47
N SER A 92 -11.00 1.95 20.24
CA SER A 92 -11.64 0.67 20.52
C SER A 92 -12.03 0.51 22.00
N GLY A 93 -11.51 1.35 22.89
CA GLY A 93 -11.60 1.21 24.35
C GLY A 93 -10.49 0.34 24.95
N ARG A 94 -9.62 -0.28 24.12
CA ARG A 94 -8.50 -1.09 24.60
C ARG A 94 -7.49 -0.24 25.35
N LYS A 95 -7.06 -0.72 26.51
CA LYS A 95 -6.03 -0.10 27.34
C LYS A 95 -4.69 -0.81 27.08
N MET A 96 -3.78 -0.13 26.40
CA MET A 96 -2.49 -0.61 25.92
C MET A 96 -1.36 -0.13 26.81
N ARG A 97 -0.55 -1.05 27.34
CA ARG A 97 0.75 -0.67 27.93
C ARG A 97 1.74 -0.48 26.78
N ILE A 98 2.33 0.71 26.69
CA ILE A 98 3.28 1.01 25.61
C ILE A 98 4.61 0.27 25.88
N PRO A 99 5.14 -0.51 24.91
CA PRO A 99 6.43 -1.16 25.03
C PRO A 99 7.54 -0.18 25.33
N LYS A 100 8.47 -0.55 26.22
CA LYS A 100 9.65 0.28 26.54
C LYS A 100 10.62 0.40 25.35
N SER A 101 10.56 -0.55 24.42
CA SER A 101 11.36 -0.59 23.20
C SER A 101 11.01 0.53 22.22
N TRP A 102 9.82 1.12 22.32
CA TRP A 102 9.39 2.21 21.45
C TRP A 102 10.08 3.51 21.87
N LYS A 103 11.18 3.82 21.18
CA LYS A 103 11.92 5.07 21.40
C LYS A 103 11.05 6.27 21.02
N ASN A 104 10.89 7.18 21.96
CA ASN A 104 10.33 8.50 21.74
C ASN A 104 11.24 9.52 22.44
N PRO A 105 12.05 10.29 21.70
CA PRO A 105 13.02 11.22 22.29
C PRO A 105 12.40 12.49 22.89
N SER A 106 11.10 12.52 23.19
CA SER A 106 10.50 13.62 23.96
C SER A 106 10.64 13.41 25.47
N GLU A 107 11.90 13.39 25.96
CA GLU A 107 12.20 13.63 27.38
C GLU A 107 11.88 15.07 27.81
N SER A 108 11.52 15.96 26.89
CA SER A 108 10.87 17.25 27.19
C SER A 108 9.34 17.13 27.00
N LYS A 109 8.62 16.79 28.06
CA LYS A 109 7.16 16.95 28.25
C LYS A 109 6.30 17.03 26.97
N LYS A 110 5.84 15.84 26.54
CA LYS A 110 4.63 15.57 25.74
C LYS A 110 4.71 15.87 24.23
N ALA A 111 4.91 14.81 23.43
CA ALA A 111 4.12 14.60 22.21
C ALA A 111 4.00 13.09 21.90
N TRP A 112 2.94 12.47 22.39
CA TRP A 112 2.42 11.19 21.85
C TRP A 112 1.12 11.55 21.14
N LYS A 113 1.06 11.35 19.82
CA LYS A 113 -0.12 11.71 19.07
C LYS A 113 -1.13 10.58 19.15
N LYS A 114 -2.33 10.89 19.67
CA LYS A 114 -3.41 9.90 19.86
C LYS A 114 -4.51 10.20 18.89
N ILE A 115 -4.80 9.20 18.10
CA ILE A 115 -5.40 9.44 16.80
C ILE A 115 -6.84 8.96 16.80
N GLU A 116 -7.63 9.70 16.06
CA GLU A 116 -9.02 9.44 15.79
C GLU A 116 -9.13 8.54 14.57
N ILE A 117 -9.84 7.41 14.70
CA ILE A 117 -10.04 6.45 13.63
C ILE A 117 -11.50 6.58 13.25
N LYS A 118 -11.71 7.09 12.04
CA LYS A 118 -12.91 6.79 11.28
C LYS A 118 -12.71 5.38 10.77
N THR A 119 -13.33 4.42 11.45
CA THR A 119 -13.41 3.04 10.99
C THR A 119 -13.98 3.03 9.57
N TYR A 120 -13.35 2.26 8.70
CA TYR A 120 -13.94 1.84 7.44
C TYR A 120 -15.34 1.28 7.74
N PRO A 121 -16.42 1.87 7.23
CA PRO A 121 -17.80 1.55 7.64
C PRO A 121 -18.30 0.19 7.15
N GLU A 122 -17.44 -0.75 6.74
CA GLU A 122 -17.85 -2.12 6.40
C GLU A 122 -17.09 -3.20 7.17
N LEU A 123 -16.11 -2.84 8.00
CA LEU A 123 -15.54 -3.72 9.03
C LEU A 123 -16.33 -3.59 10.35
N LEU A 124 -17.66 -3.37 10.23
CA LEU A 124 -18.63 -2.94 11.27
C LEU A 124 -18.92 -3.95 12.40
N SER A 125 -17.97 -4.75 12.83
CA SER A 125 -18.02 -5.32 14.18
C SER A 125 -17.05 -4.53 15.08
N LYS A 126 -17.42 -4.30 16.35
CA LYS A 126 -16.50 -3.73 17.34
C LYS A 126 -15.19 -4.52 17.45
N ASP A 127 -15.19 -5.77 16.99
CA ASP A 127 -14.05 -6.67 16.99
C ASP A 127 -13.00 -6.36 15.90
N LEU A 128 -13.36 -5.60 14.85
CA LEU A 128 -12.48 -5.26 13.73
C LEU A 128 -11.93 -3.82 13.77
N ALA A 129 -12.22 -3.07 14.84
CA ALA A 129 -11.60 -1.77 15.05
C ALA A 129 -10.08 -1.90 15.21
N ILE A 130 -9.33 -1.17 14.38
CA ILE A 130 -7.86 -1.08 14.41
C ILE A 130 -7.50 0.26 15.04
N ASP A 131 -6.75 0.24 16.14
CA ASP A 131 -6.15 1.43 16.76
C ASP A 131 -4.84 1.82 16.05
N CYS A 132 -4.70 3.07 15.63
CA CYS A 132 -3.51 3.57 14.93
C CYS A 132 -2.77 4.50 15.88
N ILE A 133 -1.48 4.27 16.06
CA ILE A 133 -0.61 5.16 16.85
C ILE A 133 0.48 5.65 15.91
N VAL A 134 0.69 6.97 15.88
CA VAL A 134 1.78 7.61 15.12
C VAL A 134 2.61 8.44 16.08
N TRP A 135 3.92 8.31 15.99
CA TRP A 135 4.87 9.07 16.78
C TRP A 135 6.14 9.30 15.97
N ASN A 136 6.99 10.20 16.46
CA ASN A 136 8.32 10.41 15.92
C ASN A 136 9.34 9.85 16.91
N ASN A 137 10.30 9.06 16.41
CA ASN A 137 11.32 8.42 17.24
C ASN A 137 12.63 9.21 17.34
N GLY A 138 12.64 10.48 16.87
CA GLY A 138 13.79 11.37 16.77
C GLY A 138 14.44 11.41 15.40
N GLU A 139 14.25 10.36 14.62
CA GLU A 139 14.85 10.22 13.30
C GLU A 139 13.77 10.26 12.21
N LYS A 140 12.66 9.54 12.43
CA LYS A 140 11.57 9.42 11.47
C LYS A 140 10.21 9.26 12.14
N TRP A 141 9.18 9.51 11.34
CA TRP A 141 7.80 9.22 11.72
C TRP A 141 7.53 7.71 11.62
N GLN A 142 6.84 7.18 12.62
CA GLN A 142 6.50 5.78 12.73
C GLN A 142 5.02 5.62 13.04
N ALA A 143 4.45 4.51 12.59
CA ALA A 143 3.09 4.12 12.87
C ALA A 143 3.01 2.64 13.30
N CYS A 144 2.02 2.31 14.12
CA CYS A 144 1.63 0.91 14.35
C CYS A 144 0.11 0.78 14.25
N LEU A 145 -0.35 -0.36 13.73
CA LEU A 145 -1.76 -0.69 13.52
C LEU A 145 -2.17 -1.83 14.46
N ILE A 146 -3.05 -1.55 15.41
CA ILE A 146 -3.37 -2.43 16.55
C ILE A 146 -4.81 -2.94 16.43
N SER A 147 -4.96 -4.14 15.92
CA SER A 147 -6.20 -4.92 15.94
C SER A 147 -6.45 -5.57 17.32
N ALA A 148 -7.63 -6.19 17.51
CA ALA A 148 -7.92 -6.98 18.71
C ALA A 148 -6.93 -8.14 18.94
N GLU A 149 -6.39 -8.70 17.87
CA GLU A 149 -5.45 -9.81 17.91
C GLU A 149 -4.02 -9.34 18.23
N SER A 150 -3.51 -8.36 17.48
CA SER A 150 -2.16 -7.80 17.69
C SER A 150 -2.03 -7.08 19.03
N PHE A 151 -3.13 -6.56 19.57
CA PHE A 151 -3.19 -6.02 20.94
C PHE A 151 -2.70 -7.02 22.01
N LYS A 152 -2.88 -8.34 21.78
CA LYS A 152 -2.43 -9.37 22.73
C LYS A 152 -0.91 -9.49 22.79
N ASN A 153 -0.19 -8.99 21.78
CA ASN A 153 1.27 -9.04 21.70
C ASN A 153 1.86 -7.73 21.12
N LEU A 154 1.72 -6.64 21.87
CA LEU A 154 2.22 -5.32 21.46
C LEU A 154 3.75 -5.24 21.37
N GLU A 155 4.49 -6.06 22.14
CA GLU A 155 5.96 -6.07 22.11
C GLU A 155 6.51 -6.51 20.74
N ASN A 156 5.78 -7.39 20.04
CA ASN A 156 6.18 -7.91 18.73
C ASN A 156 5.40 -7.31 17.56
N ILE A 157 4.67 -6.20 17.78
CA ILE A 157 3.92 -5.59 16.69
C ILE A 157 4.87 -4.94 15.68
N LYS A 158 4.53 -5.06 14.39
CA LYS A 158 5.29 -4.39 13.33
C LYS A 158 5.09 -2.88 13.46
N ILE A 159 6.21 -2.17 13.61
CA ILE A 159 6.28 -0.71 13.51
C ILE A 159 6.60 -0.40 12.05
N LEU A 160 5.83 0.50 11.45
CA LEU A 160 5.97 0.92 10.06
C LEU A 160 6.49 2.35 10.00
N SER A 161 7.20 2.67 8.93
CA SER A 161 7.48 4.05 8.50
C SER A 161 6.82 4.28 7.13
N ASN A 162 7.08 5.39 6.47
CA ASN A 162 6.61 5.59 5.10
C ASN A 162 7.08 4.44 4.20
N PHE A 163 6.15 3.88 3.42
CA PHE A 163 6.45 2.77 2.52
C PHE A 163 7.58 3.09 1.53
N ARG A 164 7.61 4.31 0.98
CA ARG A 164 8.68 4.79 0.11
C ARG A 164 10.09 4.60 0.68
N ASP A 165 10.24 4.76 1.99
CA ASP A 165 11.55 4.81 2.64
C ASP A 165 12.02 3.39 3.02
N GLU A 166 11.13 2.59 3.60
CA GLU A 166 11.49 1.30 4.22
C GLU A 166 10.93 0.07 3.48
N HIS A 167 9.97 0.27 2.57
CA HIS A 167 9.25 -0.79 1.85
C HIS A 167 8.60 -1.83 2.78
N GLU A 168 8.24 -1.40 3.99
CA GLU A 168 7.64 -2.25 5.01
C GLU A 168 6.11 -2.20 4.96
N TYR A 169 5.50 -3.34 5.27
CA TYR A 169 4.06 -3.50 5.43
C TYR A 169 3.77 -4.40 6.62
N CYS A 170 2.52 -4.40 7.07
CA CYS A 170 2.01 -5.34 8.05
C CYS A 170 0.76 -6.05 7.51
N PHE A 171 0.28 -7.04 8.27
CA PHE A 171 -1.00 -7.67 7.99
C PHE A 171 -2.05 -7.18 8.98
N LEU A 172 -3.18 -6.75 8.42
CA LEU A 172 -4.42 -6.55 9.14
C LEU A 172 -5.15 -7.91 9.30
N PRO A 173 -6.22 -8.00 10.10
CA PRO A 173 -7.03 -9.20 10.17
C PRO A 173 -7.42 -9.72 8.79
N TYR A 174 -7.51 -11.05 8.65
CA TYR A 174 -7.74 -11.77 7.38
C TYR A 174 -6.58 -11.71 6.38
N GLU A 175 -5.34 -11.52 6.85
CA GLU A 175 -4.13 -11.52 6.03
C GLU A 175 -4.12 -10.43 4.94
N ILE A 176 -4.81 -9.32 5.19
CA ILE A 176 -4.81 -8.17 4.28
C ILE A 176 -3.54 -7.37 4.51
N SER A 177 -2.70 -7.24 3.49
CA SER A 177 -1.50 -6.41 3.56
C SER A 177 -1.88 -4.93 3.66
N CYS A 178 -1.10 -4.17 4.43
CA CYS A 178 -1.26 -2.74 4.60
C CYS A 178 0.11 -2.10 4.75
N CYS A 179 0.40 -1.11 3.91
CA CYS A 179 1.51 -0.19 4.12
C CYS A 179 0.97 1.21 4.43
N VAL A 180 1.86 2.11 4.85
CA VAL A 180 1.43 3.42 5.35
C VAL A 180 2.26 4.55 4.76
N THR A 181 1.61 5.71 4.69
CA THR A 181 2.26 6.99 4.40
C THR A 181 1.87 7.99 5.48
N ILE A 182 2.85 8.64 6.08
CA ILE A 182 2.70 9.61 7.16
C ILE A 182 3.02 10.98 6.61
N GLN A 183 2.02 11.85 6.61
CA GLN A 183 2.08 13.18 6.00
C GLN A 183 1.86 14.28 7.05
N ASN A 184 2.10 15.53 6.63
CA ASN A 184 1.80 16.73 7.43
C ASN A 184 2.40 16.69 8.85
N ASN A 185 3.68 16.32 8.95
CA ASN A 185 4.37 16.15 10.24
C ASN A 185 3.59 15.23 11.19
N GLY A 186 3.16 14.08 10.67
CA GLY A 186 2.39 13.09 11.41
C GLY A 186 1.01 13.57 11.80
N SER A 187 0.35 14.47 11.05
CA SER A 187 -1.06 14.85 11.22
C SER A 187 -2.02 14.17 10.27
N LEU A 188 -1.50 13.44 9.31
CA LEU A 188 -2.29 12.57 8.44
C LEU A 188 -1.54 11.24 8.29
N LEU A 189 -2.24 10.14 8.56
CA LEU A 189 -1.78 8.79 8.28
C LEU A 189 -2.68 8.24 7.19
N ASN A 190 -2.10 7.89 6.05
CA ASN A 190 -2.80 7.19 4.99
C ASN A 190 -2.48 5.69 5.10
N LEU A 191 -3.52 4.88 5.20
CA LEU A 191 -3.45 3.43 5.15
C LEU A 191 -3.67 2.96 3.72
N PHE A 192 -2.66 2.36 3.10
CA PHE A 192 -2.77 1.84 1.76
C PHE A 192 -3.18 0.37 1.79
N ILE A 193 -4.45 0.11 1.47
CA ILE A 193 -5.07 -1.21 1.57
C ILE A 193 -5.69 -1.58 0.22
N PRO A 194 -5.29 -2.70 -0.41
CA PRO A 194 -5.93 -3.18 -1.63
C PRO A 194 -7.36 -3.66 -1.33
N PHE A 195 -8.36 -3.15 -2.04
CA PHE A 195 -9.76 -3.57 -1.83
C PHE A 195 -10.17 -4.76 -2.70
N ASN A 196 -9.47 -5.00 -3.81
CA ASN A 196 -9.61 -6.18 -4.66
C ASN A 196 -8.24 -6.56 -5.27
N ASN A 197 -8.21 -7.51 -6.20
CA ASN A 197 -6.98 -8.01 -6.82
C ASN A 197 -6.69 -7.45 -8.23
N HIS A 198 -7.49 -6.53 -8.75
CA HIS A 198 -7.40 -6.07 -10.14
C HIS A 198 -6.10 -5.30 -10.38
N GLY A 199 -5.77 -4.32 -9.55
CA GLY A 199 -4.50 -3.57 -9.64
C GLY A 199 -3.28 -4.49 -9.50
N SER A 200 -3.36 -5.48 -8.60
CA SER A 200 -2.36 -6.54 -8.46
C SER A 200 -2.19 -7.40 -9.72
N CYS A 201 -3.27 -7.78 -10.39
CA CYS A 201 -3.21 -8.54 -11.65
C CYS A 201 -2.56 -7.71 -12.76
N VAL A 202 -2.93 -6.43 -12.87
CA VAL A 202 -2.36 -5.48 -13.84
C VAL A 202 -0.85 -5.33 -13.63
N ALA A 203 -0.42 -5.05 -12.40
CA ALA A 203 0.99 -4.92 -12.05
C ALA A 203 1.78 -6.19 -12.34
N GLN A 204 1.18 -7.36 -12.07
CA GLN A 204 1.79 -8.65 -12.35
C GLN A 204 1.99 -8.89 -13.85
N VAL A 205 1.00 -8.56 -14.68
CA VAL A 205 1.14 -8.65 -16.14
C VAL A 205 2.26 -7.73 -16.63
N ALA A 206 2.28 -6.49 -16.12
CA ALA A 206 3.24 -5.49 -16.54
C ALA A 206 4.68 -5.90 -16.20
N ALA A 207 4.97 -6.20 -14.93
CA ALA A 207 6.36 -6.22 -14.48
C ALA A 207 6.67 -7.20 -13.34
N ARG A 208 5.88 -8.26 -13.09
CA ARG A 208 6.30 -9.26 -12.08
C ARG A 208 7.65 -9.87 -12.44
N HIS A 209 8.40 -10.31 -11.44
CA HIS A 209 9.69 -10.95 -11.63
C HIS A 209 9.88 -12.12 -10.65
N PHE A 210 10.26 -13.28 -11.18
CA PHE A 210 10.64 -14.48 -10.47
C PHE A 210 12.03 -14.93 -10.94
N PRO A 211 13.11 -14.64 -10.18
CA PRO A 211 14.48 -14.94 -10.58
C PRO A 211 14.70 -16.40 -10.99
N ASP A 212 14.07 -17.32 -10.26
CA ASP A 212 14.23 -18.77 -10.44
C ASP A 212 13.23 -19.36 -11.45
N GLU A 213 12.20 -18.60 -11.85
CA GLU A 213 11.15 -19.04 -12.77
C GLU A 213 10.81 -17.94 -13.81
N PRO A 214 11.76 -17.54 -14.71
CA PRO A 214 11.58 -16.40 -15.61
C PRO A 214 10.40 -16.52 -16.57
N GLU A 215 9.91 -17.73 -16.83
CA GLU A 215 8.67 -17.94 -17.59
C GLU A 215 7.47 -17.27 -16.91
N LYS A 216 7.50 -17.17 -15.58
CA LYS A 216 6.51 -16.47 -14.76
C LYS A 216 6.71 -14.96 -14.73
N ASP A 217 7.69 -14.37 -15.41
CA ASP A 217 7.86 -12.91 -15.38
C ASP A 217 6.65 -12.17 -16.00
N GLY A 218 6.58 -10.86 -15.80
CA GLY A 218 5.72 -9.97 -16.55
C GLY A 218 6.32 -9.69 -17.93
N LEU A 219 5.81 -8.67 -18.61
CA LEU A 219 6.40 -8.21 -19.87
C LEU A 219 7.73 -7.48 -19.66
N ALA A 220 7.83 -6.68 -18.59
CA ALA A 220 8.98 -5.83 -18.26
C ALA A 220 9.49 -6.08 -16.82
N PRO A 221 10.12 -7.24 -16.54
CA PRO A 221 10.58 -7.59 -15.19
C PRO A 221 11.66 -6.65 -14.61
N GLY A 222 12.28 -5.80 -15.42
CA GLY A 222 13.22 -4.76 -15.00
C GLY A 222 12.57 -3.46 -14.52
N ALA A 223 11.30 -3.21 -14.86
CA ALA A 223 10.61 -1.96 -14.56
C ALA A 223 10.25 -1.82 -13.07
N GLN A 224 10.20 -0.59 -12.57
CA GLN A 224 9.67 -0.25 -11.25
C GLN A 224 8.22 0.24 -11.37
N ILE A 225 7.48 0.18 -10.27
CA ILE A 225 6.05 0.49 -10.22
C ILE A 225 5.78 1.51 -9.11
N VAL A 226 4.92 2.49 -9.40
CA VAL A 226 4.15 3.23 -8.39
C VAL A 226 2.69 2.81 -8.44
N SER A 227 2.15 2.48 -7.27
CA SER A 227 0.77 2.03 -7.10
C SER A 227 -0.12 3.23 -6.79
N MET A 228 -1.16 3.46 -7.59
CA MET A 228 -2.06 4.61 -7.40
C MET A 228 -3.50 4.11 -7.30
N ASN A 229 -4.06 4.17 -6.10
CA ASN A 229 -5.45 3.82 -5.85
C ASN A 229 -6.37 5.00 -6.15
N VAL A 230 -7.34 4.77 -7.03
CA VAL A 230 -8.37 5.75 -7.40
C VAL A 230 -9.79 5.20 -7.26
N PHE A 231 -9.93 3.93 -6.88
CA PHE A 231 -11.21 3.27 -6.66
C PHE A 231 -11.38 2.85 -5.21
N ASN A 232 -12.62 2.99 -4.73
CA ASN A 232 -13.10 2.28 -3.56
C ASN A 232 -14.43 1.60 -3.89
N LYS A 233 -15.04 0.91 -2.92
CA LYS A 233 -16.32 0.20 -3.11
C LYS A 233 -17.49 1.11 -3.54
N LEU A 234 -17.41 2.40 -3.21
CA LEU A 234 -18.44 3.41 -3.46
C LEU A 234 -18.15 4.23 -4.73
N THR A 235 -16.93 4.15 -5.26
CA THR A 235 -16.47 4.94 -6.40
C THR A 235 -16.84 4.25 -7.71
N THR A 236 -17.79 4.84 -8.41
CA THR A 236 -17.96 4.64 -9.86
C THR A 236 -16.92 5.47 -10.61
N PHE A 237 -16.61 5.14 -11.87
CA PHE A 237 -15.70 5.95 -12.69
C PHE A 237 -16.05 7.45 -12.69
N SER A 238 -17.34 7.78 -12.78
CA SER A 238 -17.85 9.15 -12.71
C SER A 238 -17.57 9.88 -11.39
N LYS A 239 -17.31 9.15 -10.30
CA LYS A 239 -16.95 9.71 -8.99
C LYS A 239 -15.44 9.72 -8.74
N ALA A 240 -14.66 9.06 -9.61
CA ALA A 240 -13.21 8.96 -9.49
C ALA A 240 -12.47 10.11 -10.20
N GLU A 241 -13.16 10.98 -10.94
CA GLU A 241 -12.54 12.03 -11.78
C GLU A 241 -11.47 12.85 -11.02
N THR A 242 -11.80 13.34 -9.83
CA THR A 242 -10.83 14.09 -9.01
C THR A 242 -9.65 13.23 -8.52
N SER A 243 -9.87 11.94 -8.26
CA SER A 243 -8.81 11.00 -7.91
C SER A 243 -7.87 10.75 -9.10
N PHE A 244 -8.43 10.69 -10.31
CA PHE A 244 -7.66 10.58 -11.55
C PHE A 244 -6.79 11.80 -11.80
N GLU A 245 -7.35 13.00 -11.69
CA GLU A 245 -6.57 14.23 -11.87
C GLU A 245 -5.39 14.31 -10.89
N LYS A 246 -5.62 13.94 -9.63
CA LYS A 246 -4.54 13.87 -8.62
C LYS A 246 -3.49 12.81 -8.98
N ALA A 247 -3.92 11.63 -9.44
CA ALA A 247 -3.01 10.56 -9.85
C ALA A 247 -2.15 10.97 -11.06
N LEU A 248 -2.75 11.61 -12.07
CA LEU A 248 -2.04 12.11 -13.24
C LEU A 248 -1.06 13.22 -12.89
N SER A 249 -1.48 14.18 -12.05
CA SER A 249 -0.59 15.21 -11.52
C SER A 249 0.60 14.59 -10.77
N LYS A 250 0.35 13.55 -9.97
CA LYS A 250 1.41 12.83 -9.27
C LYS A 250 2.34 12.08 -10.23
N CYS A 251 1.84 11.53 -11.33
CA CYS A 251 2.67 10.90 -12.36
C CYS A 251 3.66 11.91 -12.97
N ILE A 252 3.21 13.14 -13.21
CA ILE A 252 4.08 14.24 -13.72
C ILE A 252 5.16 14.58 -12.69
N GLU A 253 4.78 14.76 -11.43
CA GLU A 253 5.73 15.07 -10.34
C GLU A 253 6.82 13.99 -10.20
N LEU A 254 6.44 12.72 -10.37
CA LEU A 254 7.34 11.58 -10.23
C LEU A 254 8.17 11.29 -11.49
N GLY A 255 7.86 11.93 -12.62
CA GLY A 255 8.52 11.63 -13.91
C GLY A 255 8.24 10.21 -14.40
N VAL A 256 7.00 9.73 -14.26
CA VAL A 256 6.60 8.39 -14.72
C VAL A 256 6.72 8.29 -16.25
N ASP A 257 7.31 7.20 -16.73
CA ASP A 257 7.51 6.95 -18.16
C ASP A 257 6.27 6.33 -18.83
N ILE A 258 5.56 5.45 -18.12
CA ILE A 258 4.41 4.70 -18.62
C ILE A 258 3.28 4.74 -17.61
N ILE A 259 2.10 5.16 -18.05
CA ILE A 259 0.88 5.04 -17.25
C ILE A 259 0.07 3.87 -17.78
N ASN A 260 -0.17 2.87 -16.94
CA ASN A 260 -1.18 1.85 -17.20
C ASN A 260 -2.47 2.23 -16.48
N PHE A 261 -3.53 2.33 -17.27
CA PHE A 261 -4.87 2.59 -16.78
C PHE A 261 -5.87 1.57 -17.36
N SER A 262 -6.34 0.63 -16.54
CA SER A 262 -7.14 -0.52 -16.99
C SER A 262 -8.64 -0.35 -16.68
N VAL A 263 -9.20 0.80 -17.04
CA VAL A 263 -10.62 1.12 -16.77
C VAL A 263 -11.23 1.88 -17.95
N GLY A 264 -12.53 1.66 -18.19
CA GLY A 264 -13.29 2.42 -19.16
C GLY A 264 -14.66 2.82 -18.62
N ALA A 265 -15.20 3.93 -19.13
CA ALA A 265 -16.57 4.35 -18.90
C ALA A 265 -17.25 4.71 -20.22
N GLY A 266 -18.57 4.52 -20.29
CA GLY A 266 -19.36 5.01 -21.41
C GLY A 266 -19.50 6.52 -21.33
N VAL A 267 -19.21 7.22 -22.44
CA VAL A 267 -19.50 8.65 -22.58
C VAL A 267 -20.85 8.78 -23.26
N PHE A 268 -21.82 9.38 -22.58
CA PHE A 268 -23.10 9.74 -23.19
C PHE A 268 -22.97 11.13 -23.79
N CYS A 269 -22.98 11.22 -25.12
CA CYS A 269 -23.10 12.49 -25.82
C CYS A 269 -24.58 12.84 -25.87
N GLU A 270 -25.00 13.87 -25.13
CA GLU A 270 -26.33 14.46 -25.36
C GLU A 270 -26.37 14.97 -26.80
N LYS A 271 -27.36 14.50 -27.57
CA LYS A 271 -27.62 14.92 -28.95
C LYS A 271 -28.55 16.14 -28.97
#